data_AF-A0A950U4H6-F1
#
_entry.id   AF-A0A950U4H6-F1
#
_cell.length_a   1.000
_cell.length_b   1.000
_cell.length_c   1.000
_cell.angle_alpha   90.00
_cell.angle_beta   90.00
_cell.angle_gamma   90.00
#
_symmetry.space_group_name_H-M   'P 1'
#
loop_
_entity.id
_entity.type
_entity.pdbx_description
1 polymer ?
#
loop_
_entity_poly.entity_id
_entity_poly.type
_entity_poly.pdbx_seq_one_letter_code
_entity_poly.pdbx_strand_id
1 'polypeptide(L)'
;GAISTASAQSSTVIIAPSAPPPPRVETVPPPPPQPGVMTWQPGHWAWNGANWDWVEGHYVNRPAPTAVWEPGHWAQQPNGGYVWVDGHWSG
;
A
#
# COMPACT_ATOMS: atom_id res chain seq x y z
N GLY A 1 -19.49 -17.94 8.22
CA GLY A 1 -18.69 -17.49 7.06
C GLY A 1 -18.18 -16.11 7.36
N ALA A 2 -16.87 -15.90 7.36
CA ALA A 2 -16.28 -14.60 7.67
C ALA A 2 -16.36 -13.70 6.43
N ILE A 3 -17.09 -12.60 6.54
CA ILE A 3 -17.09 -11.51 5.59
C ILE A 3 -15.80 -10.72 5.79
N SER A 4 -14.89 -10.75 4.81
CA SER A 4 -13.75 -9.84 4.78
C SER A 4 -14.27 -8.45 4.41
N THR A 5 -14.55 -7.63 5.42
CA THR A 5 -14.78 -6.19 5.23
C THR A 5 -13.47 -5.58 4.75
N ALA A 6 -13.37 -5.32 3.44
CA ALA A 6 -12.39 -4.40 2.92
C ALA A 6 -12.71 -3.02 3.52
N SER A 7 -11.85 -2.53 4.42
CA SER A 7 -11.94 -1.15 4.89
C SER A 7 -11.76 -0.24 3.68
N ALA A 8 -12.83 0.41 3.26
CA ALA A 8 -12.74 1.59 2.41
C ALA A 8 -12.03 2.67 3.23
N GLN A 9 -10.71 2.76 3.10
CA GLN A 9 -9.95 3.83 3.72
C GLN A 9 -10.34 5.12 2.99
N SER A 10 -11.15 5.95 3.65
CA SER A 10 -11.36 7.34 3.23
C SER A 10 -10.00 8.03 3.30
N SER A 11 -9.27 8.04 2.19
CA SER A 11 -8.00 8.75 2.07
C SER A 11 -8.28 10.24 2.06
N THR A 12 -8.44 10.81 3.25
CA THR A 12 -8.12 12.23 3.43
C THR A 12 -6.71 12.39 2.88
N VAL A 13 -6.53 13.20 1.83
CA VAL A 13 -5.21 13.43 1.23
C VAL A 13 -4.38 14.20 2.25
N ILE A 14 -3.65 13.46 3.10
CA ILE A 14 -2.77 14.05 4.10
C ILE A 14 -1.45 14.36 3.40
N ILE A 15 -1.18 15.64 3.19
CA ILE A 15 0.07 16.11 2.60
C ILE A 15 1.16 16.01 3.66
N ALA A 16 2.17 15.18 3.41
CA ALA A 16 3.34 15.13 4.28
C ALA A 16 4.27 16.32 3.99
N PRO A 17 4.78 17.01 5.02
CA PRO A 17 5.65 18.18 4.84
C PRO A 17 7.10 17.84 4.49
N SER A 18 7.48 16.57 4.57
CA SER A 18 8.83 16.07 4.30
C SER A 18 8.77 14.79 3.46
N ALA A 19 9.92 14.34 2.96
CA ALA A 19 10.03 13.03 2.32
C ALA A 19 9.75 11.90 3.33
N PRO A 20 9.18 10.76 2.90
CA PRO A 20 9.12 9.56 3.72
C PRO A 20 10.53 9.05 4.03
N PRO A 21 10.73 8.36 5.17
CA PRO A 21 11.96 7.64 5.43
C PRO A 21 12.21 6.56 4.35
N PRO A 22 13.44 6.03 4.25
CA PRO A 22 13.72 4.89 3.39
C PRO A 22 12.74 3.74 3.66
N PRO A 23 12.27 3.02 2.62
CA PRO A 23 11.43 1.84 2.81
C PRO A 23 12.09 0.83 3.74
N ARG A 24 11.30 0.20 4.62
CA ARG A 24 11.80 -0.89 5.45
C ARG A 24 11.95 -2.15 4.59
N VAL A 25 13.00 -2.92 4.87
CA VAL A 25 13.14 -4.27 4.31
C VAL A 25 12.12 -5.16 5.02
N GLU A 26 11.15 -5.66 4.28
CA GLU A 26 10.18 -6.61 4.80
C GLU A 26 10.61 -8.04 4.49
N THR A 27 10.47 -8.91 5.50
CA THR A 27 10.51 -10.35 5.26
C THR A 27 9.16 -10.77 4.72
N VAL A 28 9.10 -11.11 3.44
CA VAL A 28 7.87 -11.61 2.81
C VAL A 28 7.58 -13.01 3.37
N PRO A 29 6.50 -13.21 4.14
CA PRO A 29 6.13 -14.53 4.63
C PRO A 29 5.70 -15.43 3.47
N PRO A 30 5.63 -16.76 3.61
CA PRO A 30 5.06 -17.60 2.56
C PRO A 30 3.58 -17.23 2.30
N PRO A 31 3.09 -17.35 1.04
CA PRO A 31 1.70 -17.05 0.74
C PRO A 31 0.75 -17.99 1.51
N PRO A 32 -0.42 -17.49 1.94
CA PRO A 32 -1.44 -18.30 2.59
C PRO A 32 -1.87 -19.49 1.73
N PRO A 33 -2.24 -20.63 2.34
CA PRO A 33 -2.81 -21.77 1.62
C PRO A 33 -4.27 -21.47 1.24
N GLN A 34 -4.47 -20.61 0.24
CA GLN A 34 -5.78 -20.25 -0.29
C GLN A 34 -5.90 -20.61 -1.79
N PRO A 35 -7.10 -21.01 -2.26
CA PRO A 35 -7.34 -21.20 -3.68
C PRO A 35 -7.23 -19.85 -4.42
N GLY A 36 -6.28 -19.74 -5.36
CA GLY A 36 -6.08 -18.53 -6.16
C GLY A 36 -4.61 -18.12 -6.24
N VAL A 37 -4.33 -17.05 -6.98
CA VAL A 37 -3.00 -16.42 -7.01
C VAL A 37 -3.01 -15.24 -6.04
N MET A 38 -2.25 -15.34 -4.96
CA MET A 38 -2.06 -14.23 -4.02
C MET A 38 -0.84 -13.42 -4.44
N THR A 39 -0.95 -12.10 -4.35
CA THR A 39 0.14 -11.17 -4.62
C THR A 39 0.53 -10.49 -3.33
N TRP A 40 1.83 -10.39 -3.09
CA TRP A 40 2.37 -9.61 -1.98
C TRP A 40 2.28 -8.12 -2.32
N GLN A 41 1.52 -7.36 -1.54
CA GLN A 41 1.59 -5.91 -1.55
C GLN A 41 2.62 -5.49 -0.50
N PRO A 42 3.74 -4.86 -0.90
CA PRO A 42 4.72 -4.39 0.07
C PRO A 42 4.11 -3.31 0.97
N GLY A 43 4.59 -3.29 2.19
CA GLY A 43 4.30 -2.25 3.16
C GLY A 43 4.84 -0.90 2.70
N HIS A 44 4.28 0.15 3.27
CA HIS A 44 4.62 1.51 2.92
C HIS A 44 4.56 2.42 4.13
N TRP A 45 5.24 3.55 4.05
CA TRP A 45 5.08 4.62 5.02
C TRP A 45 3.74 5.31 4.78
N ALA A 46 2.90 5.37 5.81
CA ALA A 46 1.73 6.23 5.87
C ALA A 46 2.04 7.46 6.72
N TRP A 47 1.53 8.61 6.30
CA TRP A 47 1.64 9.84 7.07
C TRP A 47 0.33 10.04 7.84
N ASN A 48 0.40 10.08 9.17
CA ASN A 48 -0.79 10.20 10.03
C ASN A 48 -1.17 11.66 10.36
N GLY A 49 -0.47 12.65 9.76
CA GLY A 49 -0.62 14.07 10.07
C GLY A 49 0.44 14.63 11.04
N ALA A 50 1.16 13.76 11.75
CA ALA A 50 2.22 14.14 12.68
C ALA A 50 3.51 13.32 12.52
N ASN A 51 3.40 12.03 12.20
CA ASN A 51 4.50 11.09 12.11
C ASN A 51 4.33 10.13 10.92
N TRP A 52 5.44 9.50 10.55
CA TRP A 52 5.51 8.39 9.62
C TRP A 52 5.23 7.08 10.34
N ASP A 53 4.13 6.43 10.00
CA ASP A 53 3.78 5.09 10.46
C ASP A 53 4.08 4.07 9.36
N TRP A 54 4.70 2.96 9.74
CA TRP A 54 4.91 1.85 8.81
C TRP A 54 3.63 1.02 8.74
N VAL A 55 3.04 0.94 7.56
CA VAL A 55 1.95 0.00 7.26
C VAL A 55 2.60 -1.26 6.72
N GLU A 56 2.44 -2.37 7.43
CA GLU A 56 2.98 -3.66 6.99
C GLU A 56 2.34 -4.15 5.69
N GLY A 57 3.15 -4.79 4.86
CA GLY A 57 2.72 -5.45 3.66
C GLY A 57 1.79 -6.63 3.96
N HIS A 58 0.99 -7.00 2.98
CA HIS A 58 0.04 -8.09 3.13
C HIS A 58 -0.24 -8.79 1.81
N TYR A 59 -0.76 -10.01 1.92
CA TYR A 59 -1.22 -10.77 0.77
C TYR A 59 -2.64 -10.36 0.39
N VAL A 60 -2.83 -10.10 -0.90
CA VAL A 60 -4.15 -9.80 -1.49
C VAL A 60 -4.49 -10.77 -2.60
N ASN A 61 -5.78 -10.94 -2.86
CA ASN A 61 -6.25 -11.71 -4.00
C ASN A 61 -5.98 -10.94 -5.30
N ARG A 62 -5.30 -11.61 -6.24
CA ARG A 62 -5.10 -11.07 -7.57
C ARG A 62 -6.44 -11.11 -8.33
N PRO A 63 -6.97 -9.97 -8.81
CA PRO A 63 -8.32 -9.91 -9.37
C PRO A 63 -8.44 -10.58 -10.74
N ALA A 64 -7.35 -10.63 -11.52
CA ALA A 64 -7.30 -11.30 -12.81
C ALA A 64 -5.95 -11.98 -13.03
N PRO A 65 -5.84 -12.97 -13.94
CA PRO A 65 -4.55 -13.60 -14.24
C PRO A 65 -3.47 -12.64 -14.77
N THR A 66 -3.89 -11.57 -15.48
CA THR A 66 -3.01 -10.55 -16.06
C THR A 66 -2.77 -9.35 -15.15
N ALA A 67 -3.50 -9.24 -14.03
CA ALA A 67 -3.41 -8.10 -13.15
C ALA A 67 -2.03 -8.05 -12.47
N VAL A 68 -1.35 -6.92 -12.62
CA VAL A 68 -0.07 -6.61 -11.97
C VAL A 68 -0.34 -5.58 -10.88
N TRP A 69 0.21 -5.82 -9.69
CA TRP A 69 0.13 -4.84 -8.62
C TRP A 69 1.19 -3.77 -8.82
N GLU A 70 0.76 -2.52 -8.97
CA GLU A 70 1.63 -1.35 -8.94
C GLU A 70 1.58 -0.75 -7.53
N PRO A 71 2.69 -0.80 -6.76
CA PRO A 71 2.73 -0.26 -5.42
C PRO A 71 2.46 1.25 -5.40
N GLY A 72 1.73 1.68 -4.39
CA GLY A 72 1.57 3.10 -4.11
C GLY A 72 2.91 3.73 -3.71
N HIS A 73 3.01 5.04 -3.89
CA HIS A 73 4.23 5.78 -3.58
C HIS A 73 3.93 7.22 -3.16
N TRP A 74 4.86 7.83 -2.43
CA TRP A 74 4.82 9.26 -2.17
C TRP A 74 5.36 10.03 -3.35
N ALA A 75 4.51 10.85 -3.98
CA ALA A 75 4.88 11.75 -5.05
C ALA A 75 5.13 13.15 -4.48
N GLN A 76 6.26 13.75 -4.87
CA GLN A 76 6.58 15.12 -4.51
C GLN A 76 5.74 16.10 -5.34
N GLN A 77 5.12 17.07 -4.68
CA GLN A 77 4.32 18.13 -5.27
C GLN A 77 5.17 19.37 -5.56
N PRO A 78 4.75 20.23 -6.51
CA PRO A 78 5.46 21.49 -6.83
C PRO A 78 5.59 22.45 -5.64
N ASN A 79 4.71 22.37 -4.65
CA ASN A 79 4.74 23.18 -3.43
C ASN A 79 5.68 22.62 -2.35
N GLY A 80 6.43 21.55 -2.63
CA GLY A 80 7.37 20.90 -1.71
C GLY A 80 6.74 19.88 -0.77
N GLY A 81 5.41 19.72 -0.78
CA GLY A 81 4.72 18.65 -0.04
C GLY A 81 4.83 17.30 -0.74
N TYR A 82 4.50 16.24 -0.02
CA TYR A 82 4.40 14.88 -0.57
C TYR A 82 2.96 14.40 -0.45
N VAL A 83 2.43 13.79 -1.51
CA VAL A 83 1.12 13.15 -1.51
C VAL A 83 1.26 11.66 -1.74
N TRP A 84 0.43 10.89 -1.06
CA TRP A 84 0.34 9.46 -1.32
C TRP A 84 -0.43 9.23 -2.62
N VAL A 85 0.19 8.52 -3.55
CA VAL A 85 -0.44 7.97 -4.74
C VAL A 85 -0.76 6.52 -4.41
N ASP A 86 -2.05 6.19 -4.35
CA ASP A 86 -2.50 4.85 -4.04
C ASP A 86 -1.99 3.82 -5.06
N GLY A 87 -1.63 2.65 -4.54
CA GLY A 87 -1.30 1.51 -5.37
C GLY A 87 -2.55 1.00 -6.09
N HIS A 88 -2.37 0.44 -7.27
CA HIS A 88 -3.48 -0.04 -8.06
C HIS A 88 -3.10 -1.29 -8.85
N TRP A 89 -4.13 -2.00 -9.31
CA TRP A 89 -3.96 -3.08 -10.26
C TRP A 89 -3.95 -2.52 -11.68
N SER A 90 -2.99 -2.96 -12.49
CA SER A 90 -2.94 -2.67 -13.92
C SER A 90 -2.94 -3.94 -14.76
N GLY A 91 -3.33 -3.83 -16.03
CA GLY A 91 -3.38 -4.93 -17.01
C GLY A 91 -4.76 -5.43 -17.38
#